data_AF-A0A0Q4FPZ5-F1
#
_entry.id   AF-A0A0Q4FPZ5-F1
#
_cell.length_a   1.000
_cell.length_b   1.000
_cell.length_c   1.000
_cell.angle_alpha   90.00
_cell.angle_beta   90.00
_cell.angle_gamma   90.00
#
_symmetry.space_group_name_H-M   'P 1'
#
loop_
_entity.id
_entity.type
_entity.pdbx_description
1 polymer ?
#
loop_
_entity_poly.entity_id
_entity_poly.type
_entity_poly.pdbx_seq_one_letter_code
_entity_poly.pdbx_strand_id
1 'polypeptide(L)'
;MTMEDATLDEIRAALAPGIATNAAFDGWGDAARDMAADAAGVDRDIARIAYPGGAVDMIDAWFADVDRAMIGAVPAGAIAAMKIRARITALVEARLDAVAPNRESLRRALAILAMPQNIAVAARLGWRTVDLIWRIAGDTATDYNHYTKRTILLGVYAATINAMLTDDRDDLAETHAFLGRRIDGIMRFEKAKAGFTRRTRHTPSLARFIGRLRYPVV
;
A
#
# COMPACT_ATOMS: atom_id res chain seq x y z
N MET A 1 -30.74 -1.56 1.28
CA MET A 1 -30.72 -1.49 -0.19
C MET A 1 -30.60 -2.92 -0.68
N THR A 2 -31.58 -3.39 -1.44
CA THR A 2 -31.53 -4.72 -2.08
C THR A 2 -30.49 -4.69 -3.20
N MET A 3 -29.81 -5.81 -3.45
CA MET A 3 -28.77 -5.88 -4.50
C MET A 3 -29.36 -5.72 -5.92
N GLU A 4 -30.69 -5.79 -6.07
CA GLU A 4 -31.41 -5.66 -7.34
C GLU A 4 -31.33 -4.27 -7.98
N ASP A 5 -31.24 -3.20 -7.17
CA ASP A 5 -31.15 -1.81 -7.65
C ASP A 5 -29.74 -1.21 -7.52
N ALA A 6 -28.74 -2.02 -7.14
CA ALA A 6 -27.38 -1.55 -6.91
C ALA A 6 -26.67 -1.20 -8.24
N THR A 7 -25.89 -0.13 -8.22
CA THR A 7 -25.00 0.23 -9.34
C THR A 7 -23.88 -0.80 -9.51
N LEU A 8 -23.26 -0.86 -10.69
CA LEU A 8 -22.13 -1.77 -10.94
C LEU A 8 -20.95 -1.52 -9.98
N ASP A 9 -20.71 -0.29 -9.57
CA ASP A 9 -19.66 0.06 -8.61
C ASP A 9 -19.99 -0.45 -7.19
N GLU A 10 -21.26 -0.39 -6.78
CA GLU A 10 -21.72 -0.94 -5.50
C GLU A 10 -21.66 -2.47 -5.50
N ILE A 11 -22.05 -3.12 -6.60
CA ILE A 11 -21.90 -4.56 -6.79
C ILE A 11 -20.42 -4.95 -6.71
N ARG A 12 -19.56 -4.24 -7.42
CA ARG A 12 -18.11 -4.45 -7.39
C ARG A 12 -17.56 -4.37 -5.96
N ALA A 13 -17.98 -3.36 -5.19
CA ALA A 13 -17.54 -3.20 -3.81
C ALA A 13 -18.08 -4.30 -2.89
N ALA A 14 -19.33 -4.72 -3.08
CA ALA A 14 -19.99 -5.74 -2.26
C ALA A 14 -19.41 -7.15 -2.49
N LEU A 15 -19.10 -7.51 -3.73
CA LEU A 15 -18.58 -8.84 -4.07
C LEU A 15 -17.10 -9.00 -3.70
N ALA A 16 -16.32 -7.92 -3.72
CA ALA A 16 -14.86 -7.94 -3.55
C ALA A 16 -14.32 -8.80 -2.38
N PRO A 17 -14.83 -8.69 -1.13
CA PRO A 17 -14.35 -9.53 -0.03
C PRO A 17 -14.66 -11.02 -0.25
N GLY A 18 -15.85 -11.36 -0.75
CA GLY A 18 -16.24 -12.74 -1.04
C GLY A 18 -15.40 -13.35 -2.17
N ILE A 19 -15.11 -12.57 -3.22
CA ILE A 19 -14.21 -12.98 -4.30
C ILE A 19 -12.83 -13.30 -3.76
N ALA A 20 -12.29 -12.44 -2.88
CA ALA A 20 -10.98 -12.69 -2.29
C ALA A 20 -10.96 -13.98 -1.47
N THR A 21 -11.99 -14.26 -0.67
CA THR A 21 -12.10 -15.52 0.08
C THR A 21 -12.11 -16.75 -0.84
N ASN A 22 -12.88 -16.70 -1.93
CA ASN A 22 -12.92 -17.82 -2.89
C ASN A 22 -11.62 -17.94 -3.71
N ALA A 23 -10.96 -16.83 -4.02
CA ALA A 23 -9.74 -16.80 -4.83
C ALA A 23 -8.55 -17.53 -4.17
N ALA A 24 -8.58 -17.75 -2.85
CA ALA A 24 -7.60 -18.59 -2.16
C ALA A 24 -7.58 -20.03 -2.72
N PHE A 25 -8.74 -20.53 -3.14
CA PHE A 25 -8.93 -21.90 -3.62
C PHE A 25 -8.89 -21.95 -5.15
N ASP A 26 -9.79 -21.20 -5.79
CA ASP A 26 -10.03 -21.27 -7.24
C ASP A 26 -9.18 -20.28 -8.07
N GLY A 27 -8.45 -19.39 -7.39
CA GLY A 27 -7.70 -18.31 -8.02
C GLY A 27 -8.59 -17.13 -8.43
N TRP A 28 -7.97 -16.08 -8.96
CA TRP A 28 -8.65 -14.87 -9.37
C TRP A 28 -9.29 -15.04 -10.76
N GLY A 29 -10.43 -15.71 -10.83
CA GLY A 29 -11.15 -16.01 -12.07
C GLY A 29 -12.66 -16.06 -11.91
N ASP A 30 -13.34 -16.50 -12.97
CA ASP A 30 -14.81 -16.53 -13.04
C ASP A 30 -15.45 -17.35 -11.90
N ALA A 31 -14.85 -18.47 -11.51
CA ALA A 31 -15.36 -19.30 -10.41
C ALA A 31 -15.43 -18.52 -9.08
N ALA A 32 -14.36 -17.81 -8.71
CA ALA A 32 -14.34 -17.02 -7.47
C ALA A 32 -15.36 -15.87 -7.48
N ARG A 33 -15.55 -15.24 -8.65
CA ARG A 33 -16.58 -14.22 -8.89
C ARG A 33 -17.99 -14.81 -8.74
N ASP A 34 -18.26 -15.89 -9.46
CA ASP A 34 -19.60 -16.47 -9.54
C ASP A 34 -20.04 -17.01 -8.17
N MET A 35 -19.13 -17.62 -7.42
CA MET A 35 -19.41 -18.04 -6.03
C MET A 35 -19.72 -16.86 -5.11
N ALA A 36 -19.01 -15.73 -5.25
CA ALA A 36 -19.31 -14.54 -4.47
C ALA A 36 -20.65 -13.90 -4.87
N ALA A 37 -20.95 -13.90 -6.17
CA ALA A 37 -22.21 -13.41 -6.72
C ALA A 37 -23.40 -14.25 -6.23
N ASP A 38 -23.29 -15.59 -6.33
CA ASP A 38 -24.30 -16.52 -5.83
C ASP A 38 -24.56 -16.32 -4.33
N ALA A 39 -23.52 -16.14 -3.52
CA ALA A 39 -23.66 -15.90 -2.08
C ALA A 39 -24.31 -14.55 -1.74
N ALA A 40 -24.13 -13.55 -2.61
CA ALA A 40 -24.71 -12.22 -2.46
C ALA A 40 -26.09 -12.06 -3.13
N GLY A 41 -26.58 -13.09 -3.83
CA GLY A 41 -27.81 -13.02 -4.61
C GLY A 41 -27.71 -12.10 -5.84
N VAL A 42 -26.51 -11.92 -6.37
CA VAL A 42 -26.25 -11.12 -7.59
C VAL A 42 -26.19 -12.05 -8.79
N ASP A 43 -26.87 -11.67 -9.88
CA ASP A 43 -26.80 -12.39 -11.15
C ASP A 43 -25.36 -12.45 -11.69
N ARG A 44 -24.94 -13.62 -12.19
CA ARG A 44 -23.55 -13.86 -12.63
C ARG A 44 -23.17 -13.02 -13.85
N ASP A 45 -24.10 -12.75 -14.76
CA ASP A 45 -23.83 -11.88 -15.90
C ASP A 45 -23.66 -10.43 -15.46
N ILE A 46 -24.44 -9.97 -14.48
CA ILE A 46 -24.24 -8.65 -13.87
C ILE A 46 -22.88 -8.59 -13.17
N ALA A 47 -22.52 -9.61 -12.39
CA ALA A 47 -21.21 -9.69 -11.74
C ALA A 47 -20.08 -9.68 -12.78
N ARG A 48 -20.22 -10.40 -13.90
CA ARG A 48 -19.24 -10.41 -14.99
C ARG A 48 -19.07 -9.02 -15.61
N ILE A 49 -20.16 -8.30 -15.83
CA ILE A 49 -20.14 -6.91 -16.35
C ILE A 49 -19.46 -5.96 -15.35
N ALA A 50 -19.58 -6.21 -14.04
CA ALA A 50 -18.95 -5.39 -13.00
C ALA A 50 -17.40 -5.49 -12.98
N TYR A 51 -16.81 -6.53 -13.59
CA TYR A 51 -15.34 -6.74 -13.65
C TYR A 51 -14.83 -6.99 -15.09
N PRO A 52 -14.91 -5.98 -15.99
CA PRO A 52 -14.51 -6.14 -17.39
C PRO A 52 -13.02 -6.47 -17.57
N GLY A 53 -12.15 -6.02 -16.66
CA GLY A 53 -10.72 -6.35 -16.60
C GLY A 53 -10.40 -7.67 -15.89
N GLY A 54 -11.42 -8.45 -15.53
CA GLY A 54 -11.27 -9.77 -14.92
C GLY A 54 -10.48 -9.73 -13.61
N ALA A 55 -9.45 -10.59 -13.52
CA ALA A 55 -8.64 -10.78 -12.31
C ALA A 55 -8.11 -9.46 -11.72
N VAL A 56 -7.62 -8.56 -12.58
CA VAL A 56 -7.00 -7.31 -12.12
C VAL A 56 -8.03 -6.38 -11.49
N ASP A 57 -9.23 -6.26 -12.07
CA ASP A 57 -10.32 -5.45 -11.52
C ASP A 57 -10.84 -6.03 -10.21
N MET A 58 -10.92 -7.36 -10.10
CA MET A 58 -11.30 -8.05 -8.87
C MET A 58 -10.28 -7.81 -7.75
N ILE A 59 -8.98 -7.90 -8.06
CA ILE A 59 -7.90 -7.59 -7.10
C ILE A 59 -7.96 -6.13 -6.67
N ASP A 60 -8.18 -5.20 -7.61
CA ASP A 60 -8.30 -3.77 -7.33
C ASP A 60 -9.47 -3.49 -6.36
N ALA A 61 -10.64 -4.07 -6.65
CA ALA A 61 -11.82 -3.94 -5.80
C ALA A 61 -11.58 -4.49 -4.39
N TRP A 62 -10.90 -5.64 -4.27
CA TRP A 62 -10.55 -6.20 -2.98
C TRP A 62 -9.52 -5.33 -2.23
N PHE A 63 -8.52 -4.78 -2.91
CA PHE A 63 -7.59 -3.86 -2.28
C PHE A 63 -8.28 -2.59 -1.78
N ALA A 64 -9.30 -2.09 -2.47
CA ALA A 64 -10.12 -0.98 -2.00
C ALA A 64 -10.95 -1.36 -0.76
N ASP A 65 -11.44 -2.61 -0.67
CA ASP A 65 -12.10 -3.13 0.52
C ASP A 65 -11.17 -3.21 1.74
N VAL A 66 -9.96 -3.73 1.54
CA VAL A 66 -8.90 -3.74 2.54
C VAL A 66 -8.53 -2.32 3.00
N ASP A 67 -8.44 -1.37 2.07
CA ASP A 67 -8.17 0.04 2.39
C ASP A 67 -9.30 0.64 3.25
N ARG A 68 -10.57 0.29 2.98
CA ARG A 68 -11.71 0.67 3.82
C ARG A 68 -11.63 0.05 5.22
N ALA A 69 -11.27 -1.22 5.32
CA ALA A 69 -11.08 -1.90 6.61
C ALA A 69 -9.95 -1.26 7.44
N MET A 70 -8.81 -0.94 6.81
CA MET A 70 -7.71 -0.21 7.43
C MET A 70 -8.17 1.14 8.01
N ILE A 71 -8.95 1.91 7.25
CA ILE A 71 -9.49 3.20 7.71
C ILE A 71 -10.42 3.00 8.92
N GLY A 72 -11.30 2.01 8.85
CA GLY A 72 -12.23 1.69 9.95
C GLY A 72 -11.54 1.25 11.23
N ALA A 73 -10.40 0.57 11.11
CA ALA A 73 -9.64 0.04 12.24
C ALA A 73 -8.85 1.11 13.02
N VAL A 74 -8.55 2.26 12.41
CA VAL A 74 -7.78 3.34 13.05
C VAL A 74 -8.61 4.64 13.07
N PRO A 75 -9.41 4.88 14.13
CA PRO A 75 -10.28 6.05 14.19
C PRO A 75 -9.52 7.38 14.09
N ALA A 76 -10.11 8.37 13.42
CA ALA A 76 -9.49 9.68 13.20
C ALA A 76 -9.00 10.36 14.50
N GLY A 77 -9.72 10.20 15.61
CA GLY A 77 -9.31 10.73 16.91
C GLY A 77 -8.03 10.09 17.45
N ALA A 78 -7.85 8.77 17.26
CA ALA A 78 -6.63 8.06 17.64
C ALA A 78 -5.44 8.51 16.77
N ILE A 79 -5.67 8.68 15.46
CA ILE A 79 -4.66 9.19 14.53
C ILE A 79 -4.20 10.59 14.95
N ALA A 80 -5.13 11.49 15.25
CA ALA A 80 -4.82 12.87 15.65
C ALA A 80 -3.92 12.93 16.89
N ALA A 81 -4.12 12.03 17.86
CA ALA A 81 -3.32 11.96 19.09
C ALA A 81 -1.90 11.39 18.90
N MET A 82 -1.64 10.70 17.80
CA MET A 82 -0.36 10.06 17.51
C MET A 82 0.64 11.00 16.83
N LYS A 83 1.93 10.76 17.04
CA LYS A 83 3.00 11.33 16.19
C LYS A 83 2.98 10.66 14.81
N ILE A 84 3.44 11.37 13.77
CA ILE A 84 3.39 10.90 12.38
C ILE A 84 3.92 9.46 12.20
N ARG A 85 5.02 9.10 12.87
CA ARG A 85 5.57 7.75 12.84
C ARG A 85 4.55 6.71 13.30
N ALA A 86 3.94 6.93 14.47
CA ALA A 86 2.96 6.01 15.04
C ALA A 86 1.69 5.94 14.19
N ARG A 87 1.28 7.05 13.55
CA ARG A 87 0.17 7.05 12.58
C ARG A 87 0.46 6.12 11.40
N ILE A 88 1.63 6.26 10.78
CA ILE A 88 2.03 5.43 9.64
C ILE A 88 2.17 3.96 10.05
N THR A 89 2.79 3.68 11.21
CA THR A 89 2.88 2.32 11.75
C THR A 89 1.49 1.72 11.94
N ALA A 90 0.62 2.37 12.71
CA ALA A 90 -0.73 1.86 13.01
C ALA A 90 -1.57 1.62 11.75
N LEU A 91 -1.49 2.51 10.74
CA LEU A 91 -2.22 2.35 9.48
C LEU A 91 -1.68 1.17 8.66
N VAL A 92 -0.35 0.98 8.60
CA VAL A 92 0.22 -0.17 7.89
C VAL A 92 -0.13 -1.48 8.60
N GLU A 93 -0.01 -1.52 9.94
CA GLU A 93 -0.38 -2.69 10.75
C GLU A 93 -1.86 -3.05 10.56
N ALA A 94 -2.76 -2.07 10.69
CA ALA A 94 -4.19 -2.27 10.47
C ALA A 94 -4.51 -2.81 9.06
N ARG A 95 -3.76 -2.38 8.04
CA ARG A 95 -3.92 -2.90 6.69
C ARG A 95 -3.42 -4.34 6.56
N LEU A 96 -2.31 -4.69 7.20
CA LEU A 96 -1.79 -6.05 7.22
C LEU A 96 -2.80 -6.99 7.89
N ASP A 97 -3.36 -6.57 9.03
CA ASP A 97 -4.36 -7.32 9.77
C ASP A 97 -5.64 -7.53 8.93
N ALA A 98 -6.07 -6.52 8.16
CA ALA A 98 -7.21 -6.64 7.24
C ALA A 98 -6.96 -7.62 6.08
N VAL A 99 -5.70 -7.83 5.68
CA VAL A 99 -5.33 -8.80 4.63
C VAL A 99 -5.10 -10.20 5.21
N ALA A 100 -4.73 -10.32 6.47
CA ALA A 100 -4.30 -11.55 7.13
C ALA A 100 -5.24 -12.77 6.92
N PRO A 101 -6.58 -12.62 6.91
CA PRO A 101 -7.48 -13.75 6.66
C PRO A 101 -7.37 -14.34 5.25
N ASN A 102 -6.91 -13.57 4.27
CA ASN A 102 -6.85 -13.93 2.86
C ASN A 102 -5.41 -13.92 2.31
N ARG A 103 -4.43 -14.39 3.10
CA ARG A 103 -3.00 -14.43 2.71
C ARG A 103 -2.73 -15.23 1.43
N GLU A 104 -3.41 -16.35 1.23
CA GLU A 104 -3.25 -17.14 0.00
C GLU A 104 -3.81 -16.39 -1.23
N SER A 105 -4.96 -15.73 -1.08
CA SER A 105 -5.51 -14.86 -2.12
C SER A 105 -4.56 -13.72 -2.46
N LEU A 106 -3.90 -13.12 -1.45
CA LEU A 106 -2.85 -12.13 -1.65
C LEU A 106 -1.67 -12.70 -2.45
N ARG A 107 -1.17 -13.88 -2.07
CA ARG A 107 -0.05 -14.54 -2.76
C ARG A 107 -0.37 -14.72 -4.25
N ARG A 108 -1.56 -15.22 -4.56
CA ARG A 108 -2.05 -15.38 -5.94
C ARG A 108 -2.26 -14.04 -6.67
N ALA A 109 -2.78 -13.03 -5.97
CA ALA A 109 -2.94 -11.68 -6.52
C ALA A 109 -1.58 -11.09 -6.91
N LEU A 110 -0.57 -11.19 -6.04
CA LEU A 110 0.77 -10.69 -6.31
C LEU A 110 1.44 -11.42 -7.48
N ALA A 111 1.22 -12.73 -7.63
CA ALA A 111 1.71 -13.48 -8.79
C ALA A 111 1.12 -12.93 -10.10
N ILE A 112 -0.18 -12.61 -10.12
CA ILE A 112 -0.85 -12.00 -11.27
C ILE A 112 -0.31 -10.59 -11.53
N LEU A 113 -0.18 -9.77 -10.49
CA LEU A 113 0.30 -8.39 -10.59
C LEU A 113 1.78 -8.30 -10.99
N ALA A 114 2.57 -9.33 -10.73
CA ALA A 114 3.98 -9.42 -11.13
C ALA A 114 4.18 -9.70 -12.63
N MET A 115 3.13 -10.11 -13.36
CA MET A 115 3.25 -10.35 -14.80
C MET A 115 3.55 -9.03 -15.54
N PRO A 116 4.38 -9.05 -16.60
CA PRO A 116 4.83 -7.82 -17.28
C PRO A 116 3.71 -6.87 -17.73
N GLN A 117 2.61 -7.42 -18.25
CA GLN A 117 1.44 -6.66 -18.69
C GLN A 117 0.71 -5.93 -17.55
N ASN A 118 0.92 -6.35 -16.30
CA ASN A 118 0.24 -5.82 -15.13
C ASN A 118 1.11 -4.86 -14.31
N ILE A 119 2.41 -4.70 -14.63
CA ILE A 119 3.35 -3.89 -13.83
C ILE A 119 2.84 -2.46 -13.60
N ALA A 120 2.31 -1.81 -14.65
CA ALA A 120 1.79 -0.45 -14.54
C ALA A 120 0.58 -0.37 -13.58
N VAL A 121 -0.30 -1.38 -13.61
CA VAL A 121 -1.44 -1.47 -12.70
C VAL A 121 -0.98 -1.77 -11.28
N ALA A 122 -0.07 -2.73 -11.10
CA ALA A 122 0.50 -3.08 -9.81
C ALA A 122 1.15 -1.86 -9.12
N ALA A 123 1.93 -1.08 -9.88
CA ALA A 123 2.54 0.15 -9.38
C ALA A 123 1.48 1.20 -8.97
N ARG A 124 0.43 1.37 -9.78
CA ARG A 124 -0.70 2.26 -9.47
C ARG A 124 -1.44 1.85 -8.19
N LEU A 125 -1.71 0.56 -8.00
CA LEU A 125 -2.39 0.04 -6.80
C LEU A 125 -1.53 0.22 -5.54
N GLY A 126 -0.24 -0.11 -5.62
CA GLY A 126 0.70 0.11 -4.54
C GLY A 126 0.83 1.59 -4.17
N TRP A 127 0.95 2.47 -5.19
CA TRP A 127 1.01 3.91 -5.00
C TRP A 127 -0.26 4.46 -4.34
N ARG A 128 -1.46 4.03 -4.80
CA ARG A 128 -2.75 4.42 -4.21
C ARG A 128 -2.80 4.11 -2.72
N THR A 129 -2.34 2.92 -2.34
CA THR A 129 -2.33 2.47 -0.95
C THR A 129 -1.46 3.37 -0.07
N VAL A 130 -0.19 3.60 -0.47
CA VAL A 130 0.73 4.40 0.36
C VAL A 130 0.36 5.89 0.37
N ASP A 131 -0.18 6.39 -0.73
CA ASP A 131 -0.71 7.75 -0.80
C ASP A 131 -1.91 7.92 0.15
N LEU A 132 -2.82 6.96 0.18
CA LEU A 132 -3.95 6.95 1.11
C LEU A 132 -3.48 6.95 2.57
N ILE A 133 -2.52 6.09 2.92
CA ILE A 133 -1.92 6.05 4.26
C ILE A 133 -1.34 7.42 4.64
N TRP A 134 -0.57 8.06 3.76
CA TRP A 134 0.00 9.39 4.03
C TRP A 134 -1.08 10.48 4.17
N ARG A 135 -2.12 10.46 3.32
CA ARG A 135 -3.25 11.39 3.42
C ARG A 135 -3.97 11.26 4.75
N ILE A 136 -4.31 10.04 5.16
CA ILE A 136 -4.98 9.78 6.44
C ILE A 136 -4.07 10.16 7.62
N ALA A 137 -2.76 9.93 7.53
CA ALA A 137 -1.81 10.32 8.56
C ALA A 137 -1.64 11.85 8.70
N GLY A 138 -2.23 12.63 7.79
CA GLY A 138 -2.24 14.10 7.82
C GLY A 138 -1.06 14.75 7.08
N ASP A 139 -0.45 14.06 6.10
CA ASP A 139 0.57 14.67 5.25
C ASP A 139 -0.05 15.71 4.31
N THR A 140 0.38 16.97 4.46
CA THR A 140 -0.01 18.08 3.59
C THR A 140 1.10 18.48 2.61
N ALA A 141 2.17 17.69 2.52
CA ALA A 141 3.29 17.99 1.63
C ALA A 141 2.88 17.84 0.16
N THR A 142 3.06 18.90 -0.62
CA THR A 142 2.77 18.94 -2.07
C THR A 142 4.04 19.06 -2.93
N ASP A 143 5.22 19.08 -2.30
CA ASP A 143 6.53 19.31 -2.91
C ASP A 143 7.32 17.99 -3.11
N TYR A 144 8.62 18.07 -3.37
CA TYR A 144 9.52 16.90 -3.52
C TYR A 144 9.41 15.89 -2.35
N ASN A 145 9.03 16.33 -1.15
CA ASN A 145 8.81 15.43 -0.02
C ASN A 145 7.61 14.50 -0.26
N HIS A 146 6.60 14.91 -1.03
CA HIS A 146 5.44 14.10 -1.38
C HIS A 146 5.86 12.78 -2.03
N TYR A 147 6.68 12.87 -3.09
CA TYR A 147 7.11 11.70 -3.85
C TYR A 147 8.09 10.84 -3.06
N THR A 148 9.07 11.46 -2.40
CA THR A 148 10.10 10.72 -1.66
C THR A 148 9.49 9.92 -0.49
N LYS A 149 8.59 10.53 0.29
CA LYS A 149 7.88 9.84 1.38
C LYS A 149 7.08 8.63 0.90
N ARG A 150 6.36 8.77 -0.22
CA ARG A 150 5.55 7.69 -0.80
C ARG A 150 6.40 6.59 -1.40
N THR A 151 7.46 6.92 -2.12
CA THR A 151 8.40 5.92 -2.66
C THR A 151 9.06 5.11 -1.55
N ILE A 152 9.53 5.77 -0.48
CA ILE A 152 10.11 5.07 0.68
C ILE A 152 9.07 4.16 1.35
N LEU A 153 7.87 4.68 1.60
CA LEU A 153 6.81 3.88 2.22
C LEU A 153 6.39 2.71 1.32
N LEU A 154 6.34 2.89 0.01
CA LEU A 154 6.03 1.81 -0.95
C LEU A 154 7.07 0.69 -0.87
N GLY A 155 8.36 1.02 -0.80
CA GLY A 155 9.42 0.03 -0.62
C GLY A 155 9.31 -0.72 0.71
N VAL A 156 9.04 -0.01 1.81
CA VAL A 156 8.83 -0.63 3.12
C VAL A 156 7.59 -1.51 3.13
N TYR A 157 6.49 -1.03 2.55
CA TYR A 157 5.23 -1.75 2.48
C TYR A 157 5.36 -3.03 1.67
N ALA A 158 5.95 -2.97 0.47
CA ALA A 158 6.19 -4.14 -0.36
C ALA A 158 7.09 -5.18 0.34
N ALA A 159 8.16 -4.73 1.01
CA ALA A 159 9.02 -5.63 1.79
C ALA A 159 8.27 -6.27 2.98
N THR A 160 7.37 -5.53 3.62
CA THR A 160 6.58 -6.03 4.76
C THR A 160 5.50 -7.02 4.32
N ILE A 161 4.87 -6.80 3.17
CA ILE A 161 3.95 -7.76 2.55
C ILE A 161 4.67 -9.08 2.24
N ASN A 162 5.89 -9.01 1.69
CA ASN A 162 6.68 -10.22 1.47
C ASN A 162 7.03 -10.95 2.78
N ALA A 163 7.37 -10.21 3.85
CA ALA A 163 7.60 -10.79 5.17
C ALA A 163 6.33 -11.48 5.72
N MET A 164 5.16 -10.85 5.56
CA MET A 164 3.86 -11.41 5.97
C MET A 164 3.52 -12.73 5.27
N LEU A 165 3.92 -12.87 4.00
CA LEU A 165 3.70 -14.10 3.24
C LEU A 165 4.60 -15.26 3.67
N THR A 166 5.59 -15.00 4.52
CA THR A 166 6.50 -16.00 5.10
C THR A 166 6.34 -16.14 6.61
N ASP A 167 5.47 -15.36 7.23
CA ASP A 167 5.21 -15.39 8.67
C ASP A 167 4.17 -16.46 8.98
N ASP A 168 4.58 -17.56 9.58
CA ASP A 168 3.69 -18.68 9.91
C ASP A 168 2.85 -18.43 11.17
N ARG A 169 3.03 -17.30 11.87
CA ARG A 169 2.26 -16.96 13.06
C ARG A 169 0.93 -16.30 12.72
N ASP A 170 -0.11 -16.69 13.46
CA ASP A 170 -1.46 -16.12 13.28
C ASP A 170 -1.55 -14.64 13.69
N ASP A 171 -0.71 -14.21 14.63
CA ASP A 171 -0.69 -12.83 15.14
C ASP A 171 0.24 -11.89 14.35
N LEU A 172 0.86 -12.38 13.27
CA LEU A 172 1.80 -11.62 12.44
C LEU A 172 2.94 -10.95 13.23
N ALA A 173 3.33 -11.50 14.39
CA ALA A 173 4.28 -10.82 15.28
C ALA A 173 5.65 -10.60 14.62
N GLU A 174 6.11 -11.51 13.76
CA GLU A 174 7.38 -11.34 13.06
C GLU A 174 7.30 -10.24 12.00
N THR A 175 6.17 -10.18 11.30
CA THR A 175 5.82 -9.13 10.33
C THR A 175 5.76 -7.76 10.98
N HIS A 176 5.05 -7.62 12.10
CA HIS A 176 4.93 -6.38 12.86
C HIS A 176 6.30 -5.93 13.39
N ALA A 177 7.09 -6.85 13.92
CA ALA A 177 8.47 -6.57 14.33
C ALA A 177 9.36 -6.14 13.15
N PHE A 178 9.20 -6.77 11.98
CA PHE A 178 9.91 -6.40 10.76
C PHE A 178 9.56 -4.97 10.32
N LEU A 179 8.28 -4.63 10.27
CA LEU A 179 7.79 -3.29 9.96
C LEU A 179 8.39 -2.25 10.91
N GLY A 180 8.35 -2.50 12.22
CA GLY A 180 8.95 -1.64 13.23
C GLY A 180 10.42 -1.34 12.94
N ARG A 181 11.22 -2.38 12.62
CA ARG A 181 12.64 -2.23 12.23
C ARG A 181 12.82 -1.41 10.96
N ARG A 182 11.97 -1.59 9.94
CA ARG A 182 12.04 -0.83 8.67
C ARG A 182 11.72 0.65 8.89
N ILE A 183 10.67 0.96 9.65
CA ILE A 183 10.29 2.34 10.00
C ILE A 183 11.41 3.02 10.81
N ASP A 184 12.03 2.33 11.76
CA ASP A 184 13.19 2.84 12.49
C ASP A 184 14.43 3.05 11.59
N GLY A 185 14.58 2.23 10.54
CA GLY A 185 15.61 2.40 9.53
C GLY A 185 15.47 3.72 8.76
N ILE A 186 14.25 4.08 8.35
CA ILE A 186 13.95 5.35 7.67
C ILE A 186 14.41 6.53 8.54
N MET A 187 14.09 6.51 9.83
CA MET A 187 14.46 7.60 10.74
C MET A 187 15.97 7.76 10.91
N ARG A 188 16.70 6.64 10.94
CA ARG A 188 18.17 6.66 11.00
C ARG A 188 18.76 7.23 9.71
N PHE A 189 18.22 6.83 8.56
CA PHE A 189 18.65 7.35 7.26
C PHE A 189 18.42 8.87 7.15
N GLU A 190 17.22 9.36 7.48
CA GLU A 190 16.92 10.80 7.41
C GLU A 190 17.79 11.63 8.37
N LYS A 191 18.06 11.13 9.58
CA LYS A 191 19.01 11.77 10.51
C LYS A 191 20.44 11.81 9.95
N ALA A 192 20.92 10.72 9.37
CA ALA A 192 22.25 10.65 8.76
C ALA A 192 22.38 11.60 7.57
N LYS A 193 21.38 11.64 6.69
CA LYS A 193 21.30 12.57 5.55
C LYS A 193 21.32 14.03 6.01
N ALA A 194 20.50 14.39 6.98
CA ALA A 194 20.49 15.75 7.54
C ALA A 194 21.84 16.13 8.17
N GLY A 195 22.48 15.18 8.89
CA GLY A 195 23.81 15.37 9.45
C GLY A 195 24.89 15.58 8.38
N PHE A 196 24.85 14.81 7.29
CA PHE A 196 25.75 14.95 6.16
C PHE A 196 25.57 16.30 5.45
N THR A 197 24.34 16.69 5.12
CA THR A 197 24.04 17.99 4.49
C THR A 197 24.48 19.17 5.36
N ARG A 198 24.30 19.08 6.69
CA ARG A 198 24.79 20.13 7.61
C ARG A 198 26.31 20.23 7.60
N ARG A 199 27.02 19.10 7.53
CA ARG A 199 28.48 19.04 7.49
C ARG A 199 29.04 19.60 6.18
N THR A 200 28.43 19.28 5.04
CA THR A 200 28.86 19.80 3.73
C THR A 200 28.55 21.28 3.52
N ARG A 201 27.63 21.85 4.32
CA ARG A 201 27.35 23.29 4.34
C ARG A 201 28.49 24.14 4.91
N HIS A 202 29.37 23.54 5.72
CA HIS A 202 30.52 24.20 6.34
C HIS A 202 31.87 23.82 5.71
N THR A 203 31.89 22.98 4.67
CA THR A 203 33.14 22.64 3.98
C THR A 203 33.51 23.69 2.93
N PRO A 204 34.78 24.14 2.86
CA PRO A 204 35.23 25.06 1.84
C PRO A 204 34.99 24.46 0.44
N SER A 205 34.38 25.25 -0.43
CA SER A 205 34.05 24.83 -1.79
C SER A 205 35.33 24.65 -2.60
N LEU A 206 35.67 23.40 -2.94
CA LEU A 206 36.74 23.05 -3.88
C LEU A 206 36.57 23.73 -5.23
N ALA A 207 35.33 23.87 -5.71
CA ALA A 207 35.03 24.61 -6.94
C ALA A 207 35.44 26.09 -6.83
N ARG A 208 35.20 26.73 -5.67
CA ARG A 208 35.60 28.12 -5.41
C ARG A 208 37.12 28.27 -5.21
N PHE A 209 37.76 27.24 -4.64
CA PHE A 209 39.22 27.18 -4.48
C PHE A 209 39.93 27.04 -5.84
N ILE A 210 39.47 26.13 -6.69
CA ILE A 210 40.02 25.95 -8.06
C ILE A 210 39.70 27.16 -8.93
N GLY A 211 38.52 27.78 -8.77
CA GLY A 211 38.18 29.04 -9.46
C GLY A 211 39.15 30.19 -9.15
N ARG A 212 39.60 30.32 -7.89
CA ARG A 212 40.60 31.32 -7.49
C ARG A 212 42.01 31.01 -8.02
N LEU A 213 42.34 29.74 -8.26
CA LEU A 213 43.60 29.36 -8.92
C LEU A 213 43.58 29.67 -10.42
N ARG A 214 42.41 29.69 -11.05
CA ARG A 214 42.26 29.98 -12.49
C ARG A 214 42.17 31.48 -12.80
N TYR A 215 41.68 32.30 -11.87
CA TYR A 215 41.65 33.76 -11.96
C TYR A 215 42.22 34.37 -10.68
N PRO A 216 43.55 34.60 -10.60
CA PRO A 216 44.13 35.33 -9.48
C PRO A 216 43.60 36.77 -9.51
N VAL A 217 43.05 37.21 -8.39
CA VAL A 217 42.66 38.61 -8.18
C VAL A 217 43.96 39.39 -7.97
N VAL A 218 44.26 40.33 -8.88
CA VAL A 218 45.37 41.28 -8.74
C VAL A 218 45.00 42.36 -7.73
#